data_AF-A0AAW0KDM0-F1
#
_entry.id   AF-A0AAW0KDM0-F1
#
_cell.length_a   1.000
_cell.length_b   1.000
_cell.length_c   1.000
_cell.angle_alpha   90.00
_cell.angle_beta   90.00
_cell.angle_gamma   90.00
#
_symmetry.space_group_name_H-M   'P 1'
#
loop_
_entity.id
_entity.type
_entity.pdbx_description
1 polymer ?
#
loop_
_entity_poly.entity_id
_entity_poly.type
_entity_poly.pdbx_seq_one_letter_code
_entity_poly.pdbx_strand_id
1 'polypeptide(L)'
;MFATIDEKMKDALQGDCRGNAPGIEIISVHVTKPTIPESIRRNFEQLEEERIKPLRNTEWLRKRQRQKKKKKAISEAENSANVGKILMEQKLMEKDSARKQQEIENQIYMGWQKIKADANLYRESKEAETNQLKLTPQYLELKFIEAIVLIKNFSSEENIEIKKISFEENVFVYPILFMYACACRLLVYFL
;
A
#
# COMPACT_ATOMS: atom_id res chain seq x y z
N MET A 1 1.18 9.26 -75.23
CA MET A 1 2.24 9.70 -76.16
C MET A 1 2.68 8.59 -77.13
N PHE A 2 2.74 7.31 -76.74
CA PHE A 2 3.09 6.22 -77.65
C PHE A 2 1.97 5.77 -78.61
N ALA A 3 0.70 6.00 -78.26
CA ALA A 3 -0.45 5.63 -79.09
C ALA A 3 -0.59 6.46 -80.39
N THR A 4 0.13 7.58 -80.53
CA THR A 4 0.08 8.43 -81.73
C THR A 4 1.27 8.22 -82.66
N ILE A 5 2.16 7.28 -82.33
CA ILE A 5 3.36 7.00 -83.13
C ILE A 5 2.98 6.33 -84.46
N ASP A 6 2.03 5.40 -84.42
CA ASP A 6 1.54 4.67 -85.60
C ASP A 6 0.99 5.64 -86.65
N GLU A 7 0.17 6.61 -86.23
CA GLU A 7 -0.36 7.66 -87.11
C GLU A 7 0.74 8.57 -87.66
N LYS A 8 1.68 9.00 -86.80
CA LYS A 8 2.81 9.83 -87.24
C LYS A 8 3.73 9.13 -88.24
N MET A 9 3.93 7.82 -88.09
CA MET A 9 4.72 7.02 -89.02
C MET A 9 3.99 6.81 -90.35
N LYS A 10 2.69 6.56 -90.30
CA LYS A 10 1.85 6.47 -91.49
C LYS A 10 1.90 7.76 -92.31
N ASP A 11 1.71 8.90 -91.65
CA ASP A 11 1.73 10.21 -92.32
C ASP A 11 3.08 10.52 -92.97
N ALA A 12 4.19 10.22 -92.26
CA ALA A 12 5.54 10.41 -92.79
C ALA A 12 5.80 9.54 -94.05
N LEU A 13 5.45 8.26 -93.99
CA LEU A 13 5.65 7.35 -95.13
C LEU A 13 4.72 7.67 -96.31
N GLN A 14 3.49 8.11 -96.05
CA GLN A 14 2.56 8.53 -97.10
C GLN A 14 3.08 9.78 -97.84
N GLY A 15 3.76 10.69 -97.14
CA GLY A 15 4.45 11.84 -97.74
C GLY A 15 5.55 11.42 -98.73
N ASP A 16 6.39 10.46 -98.33
CA ASP A 16 7.50 9.97 -99.15
C ASP A 16 7.02 9.17 -100.39
N CYS A 17 5.98 8.34 -100.24
CA CYS A 17 5.45 7.52 -101.34
C CYS A 17 4.79 8.36 -102.44
N ARG A 18 4.16 9.50 -102.10
CA ARG A 18 3.55 10.40 -103.09
C ARG A 18 4.57 11.00 -104.08
N GLY A 19 5.82 11.18 -103.66
CA GLY A 19 6.89 11.70 -104.52
C GLY A 19 7.60 10.62 -105.35
N ASN A 20 7.83 9.44 -104.78
CA ASN A 20 8.71 8.43 -105.36
C ASN A 20 7.99 7.29 -106.10
N ALA A 21 6.72 7.00 -105.78
CA ALA A 21 5.96 5.92 -106.38
C ALA A 21 4.46 6.29 -106.45
N PRO A 22 4.01 7.02 -107.50
CA PRO A 22 2.61 7.36 -107.66
C PRO A 22 1.77 6.08 -107.85
N GLY A 23 0.84 5.83 -106.92
CA GLY A 23 -0.09 4.68 -106.95
C GLY A 23 -0.05 3.76 -105.73
N ILE A 24 0.82 4.00 -104.74
CA ILE A 24 0.87 3.24 -103.49
C ILE A 24 0.28 4.07 -102.34
N GLU A 25 -0.71 3.51 -101.64
CA GLU A 25 -1.30 4.11 -100.44
C GLU A 25 -1.09 3.21 -99.21
N ILE A 26 -0.59 3.81 -98.13
CA ILE A 26 -0.33 3.12 -96.87
C ILE A 26 -1.57 3.23 -95.99
N ILE A 27 -2.24 2.11 -95.78
CA ILE A 27 -3.50 2.04 -95.04
C ILE A 27 -3.25 2.14 -93.53
N SER A 28 -2.27 1.41 -93.01
CA SER A 28 -1.93 1.37 -91.58
C SER A 28 -0.49 0.93 -91.34
N VAL A 29 0.18 1.57 -90.40
CA VAL A 29 1.51 1.18 -89.90
C VAL A 29 1.34 0.77 -88.45
N HIS A 30 1.92 -0.37 -88.06
CA HIS A 30 1.88 -0.84 -86.69
C HIS A 30 3.30 -0.98 -86.18
N VAL A 31 3.61 -0.32 -85.06
CA VAL A 31 4.90 -0.48 -84.40
C VAL A 31 4.85 -1.68 -83.46
N THR A 32 5.83 -2.58 -83.61
CA THR A 32 6.01 -3.70 -82.69
C THR A 32 6.33 -3.19 -81.28
N LYS A 33 5.81 -3.87 -80.26
CA LYS A 33 6.17 -3.57 -78.87
C LYS A 33 7.70 -3.60 -78.71
N PRO A 34 8.33 -2.49 -78.27
CA PRO A 34 9.77 -2.48 -78.08
C PRO A 34 10.14 -3.45 -76.95
N THR A 35 11.13 -4.29 -77.19
CA THR A 35 11.68 -5.17 -76.16
C THR A 35 12.44 -4.31 -75.16
N ILE A 36 12.02 -4.34 -73.89
CA ILE A 36 12.69 -3.60 -72.83
C ILE A 36 14.05 -4.27 -72.57
N PRO A 37 15.17 -3.54 -72.68
CA PRO A 37 16.48 -4.10 -72.40
C PRO A 37 16.62 -4.46 -70.92
N GLU A 38 17.39 -5.51 -70.65
CA GLU A 38 17.51 -6.15 -69.34
C GLU A 38 17.92 -5.20 -68.21
N SER A 39 18.75 -4.20 -68.52
CA SER A 39 19.20 -3.18 -67.56
C SER A 39 18.05 -2.36 -66.99
N ILE A 40 17.11 -1.95 -67.84
CA ILE A 40 15.96 -1.14 -67.44
C ILE A 40 14.97 -1.99 -66.63
N ARG A 41 14.78 -3.26 -67.00
CA ARG A 41 13.91 -4.19 -66.27
C ARG A 41 14.36 -4.38 -64.81
N ARG A 42 15.66 -4.63 -64.59
CA ARG A 42 16.22 -4.79 -63.24
C ARG A 42 16.05 -3.52 -62.39
N ASN A 43 16.19 -2.34 -62.98
CA ASN A 43 15.98 -1.08 -62.28
C ASN A 43 14.52 -0.90 -61.83
N PHE A 44 13.55 -1.30 -62.66
CA PHE A 44 12.14 -1.28 -62.30
C PHE A 44 11.81 -2.28 -61.17
N GLU A 45 12.38 -3.48 -61.22
CA GLU A 45 12.24 -4.47 -60.15
C GLU A 45 12.80 -3.95 -58.82
N GLN A 46 13.98 -3.33 -58.84
CA GLN A 46 14.59 -2.73 -57.64
C GLN A 46 13.73 -1.58 -57.08
N LEU A 47 13.22 -0.71 -57.94
CA LEU A 47 12.34 0.39 -57.52
C LEU A 47 11.04 -0.13 -56.90
N GLU A 48 10.44 -1.19 -57.44
CA GLU A 48 9.26 -1.82 -56.86
C GLU A 48 9.54 -2.44 -55.49
N GLU A 49 10.66 -3.15 -55.36
CA GLU A 49 11.10 -3.67 -54.07
C GLU A 49 11.30 -2.55 -53.05
N GLU A 50 11.97 -1.47 -53.43
CA GLU A 50 12.20 -0.30 -52.57
C GLU A 50 10.91 0.37 -52.15
N ARG A 51 9.88 0.40 -53.00
CA ARG A 51 8.56 0.91 -52.63
C ARG A 51 7.82 -0.02 -51.66
N ILE A 52 7.97 -1.34 -51.81
CA ILE A 52 7.25 -2.32 -50.99
C ILE A 52 7.94 -2.56 -49.63
N LYS A 53 9.28 -2.49 -49.57
CA LYS A 53 10.11 -2.65 -48.35
C LYS A 53 9.64 -1.81 -47.14
N PRO A 54 9.43 -0.48 -47.23
CA PRO A 54 9.01 0.32 -46.09
C PRO A 54 7.62 -0.06 -45.59
N LEU A 55 6.67 -0.33 -46.49
CA LEU A 55 5.33 -0.76 -46.11
C LEU A 55 5.39 -2.06 -45.31
N ARG A 56 6.12 -3.06 -45.80
CA ARG A 56 6.32 -4.34 -45.10
C ARG A 56 6.96 -4.15 -43.72
N ASN A 57 7.97 -3.29 -43.63
CA ASN A 57 8.64 -2.98 -42.36
C ASN A 57 7.68 -2.33 -41.35
N THR A 58 6.86 -1.38 -41.79
CA THR A 58 5.87 -0.73 -40.91
C THR A 58 4.82 -1.71 -40.41
N GLU A 59 4.33 -2.61 -41.26
CA GLU A 59 3.37 -3.64 -40.86
C GLU A 59 3.97 -4.63 -39.85
N TRP A 60 5.22 -5.06 -40.09
CA TRP A 60 5.93 -5.93 -39.16
C TRP A 60 6.12 -5.26 -37.79
N LEU A 61 6.51 -3.98 -37.76
CA LEU A 61 6.64 -3.21 -36.52
C LEU A 61 5.30 -3.11 -35.78
N ARG A 62 4.20 -2.83 -36.50
CA ARG A 62 2.84 -2.79 -35.93
C ARG A 62 2.44 -4.14 -35.33
N LYS A 63 2.69 -5.25 -36.03
CA LYS A 63 2.44 -6.61 -35.51
C LYS A 63 3.24 -6.87 -34.24
N ARG A 64 4.53 -6.53 -34.23
CA ARG A 64 5.40 -6.70 -33.05
C ARG A 64 4.97 -5.84 -31.87
N GLN A 65 4.55 -4.60 -32.11
CA GLN A 65 4.01 -3.72 -31.06
C GLN A 65 2.70 -4.27 -30.48
N ARG A 66 1.78 -4.78 -31.31
CA ARG A 66 0.55 -5.44 -30.82
C ARG A 66 0.87 -6.65 -29.97
N GLN A 67 1.81 -7.50 -30.40
CA GLN A 67 2.26 -8.65 -29.60
C GLN A 67 2.88 -8.21 -28.27
N LYS A 68 3.72 -7.17 -28.28
CA LYS A 68 4.29 -6.61 -27.05
C LYS A 68 3.21 -6.07 -26.10
N LYS A 69 2.22 -5.36 -26.62
CA LYS A 69 1.08 -4.85 -25.81
C LYS A 69 0.28 -5.99 -25.19
N LYS A 70 -0.02 -7.05 -25.94
CA LYS A 70 -0.71 -8.24 -25.42
C LYS A 70 0.09 -8.92 -24.30
N LYS A 71 1.38 -9.18 -24.53
CA LYS A 71 2.25 -9.78 -23.50
C LYS A 71 2.36 -8.90 -22.26
N LYS A 72 2.48 -7.59 -22.44
CA LYS A 72 2.51 -6.65 -21.32
C LYS A 72 1.21 -6.69 -20.51
N ALA A 73 0.05 -6.66 -21.17
CA ALA A 73 -1.23 -6.70 -20.49
C ALA A 73 -1.44 -8.01 -19.70
N ILE A 74 -1.01 -9.15 -20.24
CA ILE A 74 -1.07 -10.45 -19.54
C ILE A 74 -0.14 -10.45 -18.33
N SER A 75 1.12 -10.06 -18.52
CA SER A 75 2.11 -10.00 -17.43
C SER A 75 1.72 -9.01 -16.33
N GLU A 76 1.08 -7.89 -16.69
CA GLU A 76 0.58 -6.90 -15.73
C GLU A 76 -0.60 -7.47 -14.93
N ALA A 77 -1.55 -8.15 -15.58
CA ALA A 77 -2.65 -8.83 -14.89
C ALA A 77 -2.15 -9.95 -13.95
N GLU A 78 -1.19 -10.77 -14.40
CA GLU A 78 -0.55 -11.80 -13.57
C GLU A 78 0.18 -11.20 -12.38
N ASN A 79 0.95 -10.13 -12.59
CA ASN A 79 1.67 -9.45 -11.51
C ASN A 79 0.69 -8.85 -10.50
N SER A 80 -0.38 -8.19 -10.94
CA SER A 80 -1.41 -7.66 -10.05
C SER A 80 -2.11 -8.76 -9.24
N ALA A 81 -2.40 -9.91 -9.85
CA ALA A 81 -2.96 -11.06 -9.14
C ALA A 81 -1.99 -11.61 -8.08
N ASN A 82 -0.70 -11.73 -8.41
CA ASN A 82 0.34 -12.19 -7.49
C ASN A 82 0.52 -11.22 -6.32
N VAL A 83 0.59 -9.92 -6.59
CA VAL A 83 0.65 -8.87 -5.55
C VAL A 83 -0.60 -8.95 -4.66
N GLY A 84 -1.79 -9.14 -5.23
CA GLY A 84 -3.03 -9.33 -4.48
C GLY A 84 -2.95 -10.52 -3.52
N LYS A 85 -2.41 -11.65 -3.97
CA LYS A 85 -2.20 -12.85 -3.13
C LYS A 85 -1.23 -12.58 -1.98
N ILE A 86 -0.08 -11.98 -2.26
CA ILE A 86 0.93 -11.65 -1.24
C ILE A 86 0.36 -10.70 -0.19
N LEU A 87 -0.37 -9.65 -0.62
CA LEU A 87 -1.00 -8.70 0.30
C LEU A 87 -2.06 -9.37 1.18
N MET A 88 -2.82 -10.32 0.64
CA MET A 88 -3.79 -11.08 1.42
C MET A 88 -3.10 -11.98 2.45
N GLU A 89 -2.06 -12.70 2.06
CA GLU A 89 -1.25 -13.53 2.96
C GLU A 89 -0.61 -12.69 4.08
N GLN A 90 -0.05 -11.52 3.74
CA GLN A 90 0.48 -10.59 4.73
C GLN A 90 -0.58 -10.15 5.74
N LYS A 91 -1.77 -9.76 5.27
CA LYS A 91 -2.88 -9.37 6.17
C LYS A 91 -3.33 -10.52 7.07
N LEU A 92 -3.38 -11.74 6.56
CA LEU A 92 -3.71 -12.92 7.36
C LEU A 92 -2.65 -13.15 8.45
N MET A 93 -1.37 -13.08 8.09
CA MET A 93 -0.27 -13.21 9.06
C MET A 93 -0.29 -12.11 10.13
N GLU A 94 -0.57 -10.86 9.75
CA GLU A 94 -0.73 -9.74 10.70
C GLU A 94 -1.89 -10.00 11.67
N LYS A 95 -3.04 -10.46 11.16
CA LYS A 95 -4.21 -10.78 12.00
C LYS A 95 -3.95 -11.95 12.93
N ASP A 96 -3.31 -13.01 12.46
CA ASP A 96 -2.98 -14.16 13.30
C ASP A 96 -1.92 -13.82 14.34
N SER A 97 -0.95 -12.95 14.01
CA SER A 97 0.01 -12.44 14.98
C SER A 97 -0.68 -11.60 16.06
N ALA A 98 -1.62 -10.74 15.67
CA ALA A 98 -2.40 -9.95 16.62
C ALA A 98 -3.26 -10.84 17.54
N ARG A 99 -3.88 -11.89 17.00
CA ARG A 99 -4.64 -12.88 17.80
C ARG A 99 -3.75 -13.56 18.84
N LYS A 100 -2.57 -14.05 18.44
CA LYS A 100 -1.61 -14.68 19.35
C LYS A 100 -1.16 -13.72 20.45
N GLN A 101 -0.89 -12.47 20.09
CA GLN A 101 -0.50 -11.44 21.06
C GLN A 101 -1.61 -11.19 22.09
N GLN A 102 -2.86 -11.05 21.62
CA GLN A 102 -4.01 -10.91 22.51
C GLN A 102 -4.20 -12.12 23.41
N GLU A 103 -3.99 -13.33 22.90
CA GLU A 103 -4.09 -14.54 23.70
C GLU A 103 -3.01 -14.60 24.80
N ILE A 104 -1.78 -14.22 24.48
CA ILE A 104 -0.68 -14.11 25.46
C ILE A 104 -1.02 -13.03 26.51
N GLU A 105 -1.49 -11.86 26.09
CA GLU A 105 -1.89 -10.79 27.00
C GLU A 105 -3.02 -11.21 27.94
N ASN A 106 -4.02 -11.92 27.42
CA ASN A 106 -5.11 -12.47 28.21
C ASN A 106 -4.60 -13.49 29.23
N GLN A 107 -3.70 -14.39 28.82
CA GLN A 107 -3.10 -15.38 29.73
C GLN A 107 -2.29 -14.70 30.83
N ILE A 108 -1.48 -13.70 30.47
CA ILE A 108 -0.69 -12.89 31.42
C ILE A 108 -1.65 -12.21 32.40
N TYR A 109 -2.69 -11.53 31.91
CA TYR A 109 -3.68 -10.85 32.74
C TYR A 109 -4.36 -11.80 33.72
N MET A 110 -4.82 -12.96 33.26
CA MET A 110 -5.42 -13.99 34.11
C MET A 110 -4.43 -14.52 35.15
N GLY A 111 -3.16 -14.70 34.78
CA GLY A 111 -2.08 -15.05 35.71
C GLY A 111 -1.90 -14.00 36.81
N TRP A 112 -1.84 -12.72 36.45
CA TRP A 112 -1.75 -11.61 37.40
C TRP A 112 -2.94 -11.55 38.36
N GLN A 113 -4.16 -11.71 37.86
CA GLN A 113 -5.35 -11.70 38.71
C GLN A 113 -5.34 -12.87 39.71
N LYS A 114 -4.90 -14.06 39.29
CA LYS A 114 -4.74 -15.20 40.19
C LYS A 114 -3.71 -14.92 41.28
N ILE A 115 -2.51 -14.48 40.91
CA ILE A 115 -1.44 -14.14 41.87
C ILE A 115 -1.93 -13.09 42.88
N LYS A 116 -2.66 -12.07 42.42
CA LYS A 116 -3.22 -11.04 43.28
C LYS A 116 -4.27 -11.61 44.24
N ALA A 117 -5.16 -12.48 43.75
CA ALA A 117 -6.16 -13.13 44.57
C ALA A 117 -5.52 -14.07 45.62
N ASP A 118 -4.53 -14.87 45.21
CA ASP A 118 -3.80 -15.79 46.10
C ASP A 118 -3.03 -15.02 47.18
N ALA A 119 -2.38 -13.90 46.82
CA ALA A 119 -1.70 -13.03 47.77
C ALA A 119 -2.67 -12.42 48.80
N ASN A 120 -3.85 -11.97 48.34
CA ASN A 120 -4.89 -11.46 49.24
C ASN A 120 -5.40 -12.56 50.18
N LEU A 121 -5.68 -13.75 49.64
CA LEU A 121 -6.15 -14.89 50.42
C LEU A 121 -5.13 -15.32 51.48
N TYR A 122 -3.84 -15.35 51.13
CA TYR A 122 -2.77 -15.65 52.07
C TYR A 122 -2.66 -14.58 53.17
N ARG A 123 -2.77 -13.30 52.80
CA ARG A 123 -2.75 -12.20 53.78
C ARG A 123 -3.93 -12.30 54.75
N GLU A 124 -5.15 -12.47 54.24
CA GLU A 124 -6.36 -12.57 55.04
C GLU A 124 -6.35 -13.81 55.95
N SER A 125 -5.86 -14.96 55.47
CA SER A 125 -5.74 -16.16 56.31
C SER A 125 -4.74 -15.97 57.45
N LYS A 126 -3.58 -15.34 57.18
CA LYS A 126 -2.60 -15.00 58.22
C LYS A 126 -3.09 -13.96 59.20
N GLU A 127 -3.83 -12.95 58.74
CA GLU A 127 -4.48 -11.98 59.61
C GLU A 127 -5.52 -12.67 60.52
N ALA A 128 -6.34 -13.58 59.98
CA ALA A 128 -7.32 -14.35 60.75
C ALA A 128 -6.66 -15.27 61.79
N GLU A 129 -5.62 -16.03 61.42
CA GLU A 129 -4.82 -16.85 62.35
C GLU A 129 -4.22 -15.99 63.47
N THR A 130 -3.62 -14.85 63.11
CA THR A 130 -3.03 -13.92 64.08
C THR A 130 -4.08 -13.33 65.01
N ASN A 131 -5.26 -12.99 64.48
CA ASN A 131 -6.37 -12.46 65.28
C ASN A 131 -6.93 -13.50 66.24
N GLN A 132 -7.00 -14.77 65.84
CA GLN A 132 -7.36 -15.88 66.72
C GLN A 132 -6.36 -16.02 67.88
N LEU A 133 -5.05 -15.94 67.61
CA LEU A 133 -4.02 -15.99 68.64
C LEU A 133 -4.06 -14.78 69.60
N LYS A 134 -4.38 -13.59 69.07
CA LYS A 134 -4.55 -12.36 69.87
C LYS A 134 -5.80 -12.39 70.75
N LEU A 135 -6.75 -13.28 70.52
CA LEU A 135 -8.03 -13.36 71.24
C LEU A 135 -7.88 -14.01 72.63
N THR A 136 -6.90 -13.57 73.42
CA THR A 136 -6.74 -13.97 74.82
C THR A 136 -7.28 -12.87 75.74
N PRO A 137 -7.94 -13.21 76.86
CA PRO A 137 -8.57 -12.21 77.72
C PRO A 137 -7.56 -11.20 78.27
N GLN A 138 -6.34 -11.64 78.58
CA GLN A 138 -5.27 -10.77 79.10
C GLN A 138 -4.80 -9.75 78.05
N TYR A 139 -4.70 -10.14 76.78
CA TYR A 139 -4.28 -9.23 75.70
C TYR A 139 -5.35 -8.19 75.38
N LEU A 140 -6.63 -8.57 75.44
CA LEU A 140 -7.75 -7.65 75.25
C LEU A 140 -7.81 -6.60 76.35
N GLU A 141 -7.59 -6.98 77.62
CA GLU A 141 -7.51 -6.04 78.75
C GLU A 141 -6.36 -5.05 78.59
N LEU A 142 -5.16 -5.52 78.22
CA LEU A 142 -4.01 -4.65 77.95
C LEU A 142 -4.31 -3.66 76.82
N LYS A 143 -4.87 -4.12 75.71
CA LYS A 143 -5.25 -3.25 74.58
C LYS A 143 -6.34 -2.25 74.94
N PHE A 144 -7.29 -2.65 75.77
CA PHE A 144 -8.35 -1.77 76.27
C PHE A 144 -7.77 -0.64 77.15
N ILE A 145 -6.86 -0.99 78.06
CA ILE A 145 -6.17 0.00 78.92
C ILE A 145 -5.32 0.95 78.06
N GLU A 146 -4.56 0.43 77.09
CA GLU A 146 -3.77 1.25 76.15
C GLU A 146 -4.66 2.25 75.39
N ALA A 147 -5.82 1.82 74.89
CA ALA A 147 -6.76 2.69 74.19
C ALA A 147 -7.33 3.79 75.10
N ILE A 148 -7.65 3.47 76.36
CA ILE A 148 -8.10 4.45 77.36
C ILE A 148 -7.01 5.49 77.64
N VAL A 149 -5.75 5.05 77.75
CA VAL A 149 -4.61 5.96 77.95
C VAL A 149 -4.43 6.89 76.76
N LEU A 150 -4.50 6.36 75.52
CA LEU A 150 -4.45 7.17 74.31
C LEU A 150 -5.55 8.24 74.26
N ILE A 151 -6.79 7.88 74.59
CA ILE A 151 -7.93 8.81 74.62
C ILE A 151 -7.73 9.89 75.70
N LYS A 152 -7.24 9.51 76.88
CA LYS A 152 -6.93 10.47 77.96
C LYS A 152 -5.82 11.43 77.56
N ASN A 153 -4.78 10.94 76.90
CA ASN A 153 -3.68 11.77 76.41
C ASN A 153 -4.14 12.74 75.30
N PHE A 154 -5.03 12.30 74.40
CA PHE A 154 -5.67 13.18 73.42
C PHE A 154 -6.57 14.24 74.07
N SER A 155 -7.26 13.89 75.16
CA SER A 155 -8.13 14.82 75.91
C SER A 155 -7.36 15.80 76.79
N SER A 156 -6.05 15.59 77.00
CA SER A 156 -5.16 16.54 77.71
C SER A 156 -4.48 17.54 76.79
N GLU A 157 -4.63 17.42 75.46
CA GLU A 157 -4.01 18.34 74.48
C GLU A 157 -4.95 19.46 73.97
N GLU A 158 -6.21 19.53 74.41
CA GLU A 158 -7.09 20.70 74.17
C GLU A 158 -6.84 21.87 75.16
N ASN A 159 -5.74 21.83 75.91
CA ASN A 159 -5.25 22.99 76.66
C ASN A 159 -3.76 23.16 76.42
N ILE A 160 -3.38 23.70 75.25
CA ILE A 160 -2.33 24.71 75.05
C ILE A 160 -2.44 25.17 73.59
N GLU A 161 -2.99 26.38 73.42
CA GLU A 161 -2.80 27.21 72.24
C GLU A 161 -1.29 27.45 72.01
N ILE A 162 -0.86 27.28 70.76
CA ILE A 162 0.32 27.92 70.16
C ILE A 162 1.70 27.43 70.66
N LYS A 163 2.25 26.39 70.01
CA LYS A 163 3.67 26.38 69.61
C LYS A 163 3.84 25.88 68.17
N LYS A 164 3.85 26.87 67.29
CA LYS A 164 4.65 27.04 66.07
C LYS A 164 5.47 25.83 65.57
N ILE A 165 5.19 25.48 64.31
CA ILE A 165 6.15 25.37 63.19
C ILE A 165 7.34 24.43 63.42
N SER A 166 7.32 23.29 62.73
CA SER A 166 8.40 22.80 61.82
C SER A 166 7.97 21.43 61.29
N PHE A 167 7.30 21.40 60.13
CA PHE A 167 7.08 20.18 59.36
C PHE A 167 7.85 20.34 58.04
N GLU A 168 9.17 20.24 58.13
CA GLU A 168 10.02 19.94 56.99
C GLU A 168 10.26 18.43 56.94
N GLU A 169 9.99 17.88 55.76
CA GLU A 169 10.43 16.59 55.21
C GLU A 169 9.86 15.28 55.77
N ASN A 170 8.88 14.74 55.05
CA ASN A 170 8.90 13.42 54.37
C ASN A 170 7.46 13.06 53.96
N VAL A 171 7.01 13.37 52.75
CA VAL A 171 7.19 12.61 51.48
C VAL A 171 6.55 11.21 51.54
N PHE A 172 5.58 11.03 50.62
CA PHE A 172 4.76 9.85 50.30
C PHE A 172 3.55 9.56 51.22
N VAL A 173 2.37 10.04 50.80
CA VAL A 173 1.16 9.32 50.32
C VAL A 173 0.10 10.45 50.15
N TYR A 174 -0.37 10.84 48.96
CA TYR A 174 -1.59 10.36 48.28
C TYR A 174 -1.71 11.05 46.88
N PRO A 175 -1.72 10.32 45.74
CA PRO A 175 -1.98 10.90 44.43
C PRO A 175 -3.41 10.58 43.94
N ILE A 176 -4.44 10.78 44.76
CA ILE A 176 -5.84 10.52 44.34
C ILE A 176 -6.73 11.78 44.46
N LEU A 177 -6.39 12.74 45.31
CA LEU A 177 -7.16 13.99 45.46
C LEU A 177 -6.74 15.12 44.48
N PHE A 178 -5.62 14.99 43.76
CA PHE A 178 -5.16 16.02 42.81
C PHE A 178 -5.78 15.89 41.40
N MET A 179 -6.31 14.72 41.04
CA MET A 179 -6.95 14.49 39.73
C MET A 179 -8.36 15.10 39.65
N TYR A 180 -9.14 15.07 40.74
CA TYR A 180 -10.49 15.66 40.76
C TYR A 180 -10.47 17.20 40.84
N ALA A 181 -9.41 17.81 41.37
CA ALA A 181 -9.26 19.26 41.40
C ALA A 181 -8.78 19.87 40.06
N CYS A 182 -8.12 19.08 39.20
CA CYS A 182 -7.65 19.56 37.90
C CYS A 182 -8.76 19.51 36.82
N ALA A 183 -9.69 18.57 36.91
CA ALA A 183 -10.81 18.46 35.97
C ALA A 183 -11.87 19.57 36.12
N CYS A 184 -12.06 20.15 37.31
CA CYS A 184 -13.01 21.24 37.51
C CYS A 184 -12.50 22.62 37.07
N ARG A 185 -11.20 22.80 36.79
CA ARG A 185 -10.62 24.10 36.42
C ARG A 185 -10.50 24.31 34.90
N LEU A 186 -10.65 23.26 34.10
CA LEU A 186 -10.65 23.37 32.63
C LEU A 186 -12.04 23.60 32.01
N LEU A 187 -13.14 23.39 32.75
CA LEU A 187 -14.50 23.61 32.23
C LEU A 187 -15.01 25.05 32.36
N VAL A 188 -14.24 25.96 32.98
CA VAL A 188 -14.63 27.38 33.14
C VAL A 188 -13.88 28.31 32.17
N TYR A 189 -12.94 27.80 31.37
CA TYR A 189 -12.21 28.58 30.36
C TYR A 189 -12.66 28.31 28.92
N PHE A 190 -13.75 27.56 28.70
CA PHE A 190 -14.30 27.28 27.36
C PHE A 190 -15.84 27.38 27.30
N LEU A 191 -16.40 28.40 27.96
CA LEU A 191 -17.75 28.94 27.72
C LEU A 191 -17.71 30.47 27.84
#